data_AF-A0A1B6INJ4-F1
#
_entry.id   AF-A0A1B6INJ4-F1
#
_cell.length_a   1.000
_cell.length_b   1.000
_cell.length_c   1.000
_cell.angle_alpha   90.00
_cell.angle_beta   90.00
_cell.angle_gamma   90.00
#
_symmetry.space_group_name_H-M   'P 1'
#
loop_
_entity.id
_entity.type
_entity.pdbx_description
1 polymer ?
#
loop_
_entity_poly.entity_id
_entity_poly.type
_entity_poly.pdbx_seq_one_letter_code
_entity_poly.pdbx_strand_id
1 'polypeptide(L)'
;MFIKQVIIHGFKSYREQTVVEPFDHRHNVVVGRNGSGKSNFFYAIQFVLSDEFSHLRPEQRQALLHEGTGPRVVTAYVEIIFDNTDNRVPIERDEIVLRRVIGAKKDQYFLNKKMVPRSDVMNLLESAGFSRSNPYYIVKQGKINQMATAPDSQRLKLLREVAGTRVYDERKEESTTILKETEGKIEKIQEFLRTIEERLKTLEEEKEELKEYQKWDKMRRSLEYCIHDRELKEYQKWDKMRRSLEYCIHDRELK
;
A
#
# COMPACT_ATOMS: atom_id res chain seq x y z
N MET A 1 27.41 -9.50 12.89
CA MET A 1 26.97 -8.12 13.10
C MET A 1 27.08 -7.76 14.58
N PHE A 2 27.80 -6.70 14.91
CA PHE A 2 27.93 -6.16 16.28
C PHE A 2 28.07 -4.63 16.23
N ILE A 3 27.87 -3.95 17.37
CA ILE A 3 28.04 -2.49 17.46
C ILE A 3 29.52 -2.18 17.61
N LYS A 4 30.09 -1.39 16.69
CA LYS A 4 31.49 -0.90 16.75
C LYS A 4 31.63 0.37 17.57
N GLN A 5 30.68 1.30 17.38
CA GLN A 5 30.75 2.65 17.93
C GLN A 5 29.34 3.20 18.15
N VAL A 6 29.18 4.00 19.22
CA VAL A 6 27.95 4.76 19.51
C VAL A 6 28.32 6.22 19.71
N ILE A 7 27.66 7.11 18.97
CA ILE A 7 27.85 8.56 19.03
C ILE A 7 26.55 9.18 19.52
N ILE A 8 26.63 9.98 20.58
CA ILE A 8 25.49 10.60 21.24
C ILE A 8 25.74 12.11 21.33
N HIS A 9 24.76 12.92 20.93
CA HIS A 9 24.85 14.37 21.05
C HIS A 9 23.49 14.98 21.40
N GLY A 10 23.47 15.87 22.39
CA GLY A 10 22.27 16.60 22.82
C GLY A 10 21.17 15.74 23.47
N PHE A 11 21.42 14.48 23.82
CA PHE A 11 20.43 13.53 24.30
C PHE A 11 20.51 13.34 25.83
N LYS A 12 19.43 13.64 26.55
CA LYS A 12 19.34 13.48 28.02
C LYS A 12 20.55 14.08 28.76
N SER A 13 21.42 13.26 29.35
CA SER A 13 22.61 13.72 30.07
C SER A 13 23.79 14.09 29.16
N TYR A 14 23.74 13.73 27.89
CA TYR A 14 24.82 13.93 26.92
C TYR A 14 24.61 15.22 26.15
N ARG A 15 25.18 16.32 26.65
CA ARG A 15 25.10 17.61 25.97
C ARG A 15 25.99 17.66 24.73
N GLU A 16 27.28 17.47 24.96
CA GLU A 16 28.30 17.48 23.91
C GLU A 16 28.38 16.13 23.21
N GLN A 17 29.02 16.11 22.05
CA GLN A 17 29.20 14.90 21.28
C GLN A 17 30.09 13.94 22.07
N THR A 18 29.50 12.84 22.52
CA THR A 18 30.21 11.76 23.19
C THR A 18 30.31 10.60 22.22
N VAL A 19 31.55 10.18 21.98
CA VAL A 19 31.86 9.02 21.17
C VAL A 19 32.26 7.90 22.11
N VAL A 20 31.55 6.77 22.04
CA VAL A 20 31.85 5.58 22.83
C VAL A 20 32.40 4.53 21.89
N GLU A 21 33.71 4.33 21.97
CA GLU A 21 34.48 3.36 21.20
C GLU A 21 35.80 3.02 21.91
N PRO A 22 36.43 1.88 21.59
CA PRO A 22 35.90 0.76 20.80
C PRO A 22 35.08 -0.22 21.65
N PHE A 23 34.04 -0.81 21.06
CA PHE A 23 33.35 -1.97 21.64
C PHE A 23 34.03 -3.28 21.22
N ASP A 24 34.18 -4.20 22.18
CA ASP A 24 34.61 -5.56 21.88
C ASP A 24 33.41 -6.39 21.35
N HIS A 25 33.69 -7.32 20.44
CA HIS A 25 32.68 -8.18 19.83
C HIS A 25 32.08 -9.22 20.80
N ARG A 26 32.70 -9.48 21.96
CA ARG A 26 32.28 -10.51 22.93
C ARG A 26 31.53 -9.93 24.11
N HIS A 27 32.19 -9.11 24.93
CA HIS A 27 31.63 -8.68 26.20
C HIS A 27 32.10 -7.27 26.58
N ASN A 28 31.15 -6.41 26.91
CA ASN A 28 31.41 -5.02 27.28
C ASN A 28 30.69 -4.72 28.60
N VAL A 29 31.40 -4.10 29.55
CA VAL A 29 30.86 -3.73 30.86
C VAL A 29 30.91 -2.21 31.02
N VAL A 30 29.78 -1.59 31.28
CA VAL A 30 29.68 -0.15 31.54
C VAL A 30 29.56 0.10 33.03
N VAL A 31 30.61 0.68 33.62
CA VAL A 31 30.68 1.03 35.06
C VAL A 31 30.68 2.55 35.26
N GLY A 32 30.29 3.00 36.45
CA GLY A 32 30.28 4.42 36.79
C GLY A 32 29.49 4.70 38.06
N ARG A 33 29.59 5.93 38.59
CA ARG A 33 28.85 6.36 39.79
C ARG A 33 27.35 6.44 39.54
N ASN A 34 26.54 6.34 40.60
CA ASN A 34 25.10 6.57 40.49
C ASN A 34 24.84 8.00 39.96
N GLY A 35 23.90 8.12 39.02
CA GLY A 35 23.62 9.40 38.35
C GLY A 35 24.57 9.79 37.20
N SER A 36 25.62 9.02 36.90
CA SER A 36 26.59 9.35 35.85
C SER A 36 26.08 9.18 34.40
N GLY A 37 24.77 9.03 34.18
CA GLY A 37 24.19 8.88 32.85
C GLY A 37 24.19 7.46 32.26
N LYS A 38 24.63 6.42 33.00
CA LYS A 38 24.64 5.02 32.51
C LYS A 38 23.29 4.55 31.96
N SER A 39 22.20 4.80 32.68
CA SER A 39 20.87 4.42 32.19
C SER A 39 20.51 5.20 30.91
N ASN A 40 20.91 6.47 30.82
CA ASN A 40 20.68 7.30 29.64
C ASN A 40 21.49 6.83 28.42
N PHE A 41 22.64 6.20 28.63
CA PHE A 41 23.40 5.52 27.57
C PHE A 41 22.59 4.39 26.93
N PHE A 42 22.04 3.49 27.75
CA PHE A 42 21.19 2.40 27.25
C PHE A 42 19.89 2.92 26.64
N TYR A 43 19.31 3.99 27.18
CA TYR A 43 18.17 4.68 26.55
C TYR A 43 18.52 5.26 25.19
N ALA A 44 19.73 5.78 24.97
CA ALA A 44 20.16 6.29 23.67
C ALA A 44 20.24 5.16 22.63
N ILE A 45 20.79 4.00 23.00
CA ILE A 45 20.82 2.81 22.14
C ILE A 45 19.38 2.34 21.86
N GLN A 46 18.55 2.24 22.89
CA GLN A 46 17.15 1.85 22.76
C GLN A 46 16.38 2.82 21.86
N PHE A 47 16.67 4.11 21.92
CA PHE A 47 16.03 5.14 21.11
C PHE A 47 16.24 4.95 19.61
N VAL A 48 17.39 4.40 19.18
CA VAL A 48 17.65 4.11 17.77
C VAL A 48 17.03 2.77 17.34
N LEU A 49 17.09 1.74 18.19
CA LEU A 49 16.75 0.36 17.82
C LEU A 49 15.31 -0.05 18.12
N SER A 50 14.65 0.61 19.06
CA SER A 50 13.31 0.23 19.51
C SER A 50 12.22 1.07 18.85
N ASP A 51 11.11 0.40 18.54
CA ASP A 51 9.90 1.05 18.04
C ASP A 51 9.07 1.73 19.15
N GLU A 52 9.44 1.56 20.43
CA GLU A 52 8.73 2.17 21.57
C GLU A 52 8.73 3.71 21.50
N PHE A 53 9.76 4.31 20.90
CA PHE A 53 9.94 5.76 20.80
C PHE A 53 9.26 6.37 19.57
N SER A 54 8.36 5.64 18.95
CA SER A 54 7.73 6.04 17.70
C SER A 54 6.48 6.92 17.88
N HIS A 55 5.78 6.75 18.99
CA HIS A 55 4.53 7.47 19.29
C HIS A 55 4.72 8.48 20.43
N LEU A 56 5.84 9.21 20.39
CA LEU A 56 6.16 10.20 21.42
C LEU A 56 5.31 11.46 21.26
N ARG A 57 4.62 11.85 22.35
CA ARG A 57 3.97 13.15 22.50
C ARG A 57 5.01 14.28 22.47
N PRO A 58 4.64 15.53 22.12
CA PRO A 58 5.58 16.65 22.07
C PRO A 58 6.39 16.84 23.36
N GLU A 59 5.75 16.72 24.52
CA GLU A 59 6.41 16.78 25.83
C GLU A 59 7.45 15.66 26.02
N GLN A 60 7.13 14.46 25.58
CA GLN A 60 8.04 13.31 25.66
C GLN A 60 9.24 13.48 24.73
N ARG A 61 9.05 14.09 23.55
CA ARG A 61 10.15 14.43 22.64
C ARG A 61 11.06 15.48 23.24
N GLN A 62 10.49 16.52 23.84
CA GLN A 62 11.28 17.54 24.53
C GLN A 62 12.08 16.92 25.69
N ALA A 63 11.48 16.01 26.44
CA ALA A 63 12.16 15.32 27.53
C ALA A 63 13.34 14.44 27.09
N LEU A 64 13.49 14.10 25.80
CA LEU A 64 14.67 13.40 25.27
C LEU A 64 15.85 14.33 25.02
N LEU A 65 15.60 15.62 24.80
CA LEU A 65 16.64 16.62 24.62
C LEU A 65 17.34 16.90 25.95
N HIS A 66 18.60 17.30 25.88
CA HIS A 66 19.35 17.71 27.06
C HIS A 66 18.75 19.00 27.65
N GLU A 67 18.40 18.93 28.94
CA GLU A 67 17.99 20.08 29.74
C GLU A 67 19.07 20.34 30.79
N GLY A 68 19.69 21.52 30.73
CA GLY A 68 20.83 21.90 31.56
C GLY A 68 21.16 23.39 31.45
N THR A 69 22.21 23.84 32.13
CA THR A 69 22.63 25.24 32.15
C THR A 69 23.36 25.63 30.86
N GLY A 70 22.92 26.70 30.20
CA GLY A 70 23.54 27.25 28.97
C GLY A 70 22.61 27.22 27.76
N PRO A 71 23.14 27.39 26.52
CA PRO A 71 22.33 27.39 25.31
C PRO A 71 21.42 26.16 25.18
N ARG A 72 20.15 26.41 24.90
CA ARG A 72 19.13 25.36 24.75
C ARG A 72 19.45 24.46 23.55
N VAL A 73 19.51 23.16 23.80
CA VAL A 73 19.67 22.15 22.74
C VAL A 73 18.34 22.01 21.99
N VAL A 74 18.33 22.36 20.71
CA VAL A 74 17.13 22.29 19.86
C VAL A 74 16.97 20.92 19.20
N THR A 75 18.10 20.23 18.98
CA THR A 75 18.17 18.95 18.27
C THR A 75 19.17 18.02 18.94
N ALA A 76 18.81 16.75 19.05
CA ALA A 76 19.67 15.67 19.51
C ALA A 76 19.79 14.62 18.42
N TYR A 77 20.88 13.86 18.43
CA TYR A 77 21.00 12.67 17.59
C TYR A 77 21.76 11.57 18.30
N VAL A 78 21.44 10.34 17.90
CA VAL A 78 22.19 9.15 18.28
C VAL A 78 22.53 8.43 16.99
N GLU A 79 23.80 8.09 16.83
CA GLU A 79 24.33 7.32 15.71
C GLU A 79 25.00 6.05 16.23
N ILE A 80 24.64 4.92 15.62
CA ILE A 80 25.21 3.62 15.92
C ILE A 80 25.84 3.09 14.64
N ILE A 81 27.09 2.67 14.77
CA ILE A 81 27.85 2.08 13.66
C ILE A 81 27.95 0.59 13.93
N PHE A 82 27.40 -0.19 13.01
CA PHE A 82 27.42 -1.64 13.04
C PHE A 82 28.48 -2.18 12.10
N ASP A 83 29.18 -3.22 12.56
CA ASP A 83 29.91 -4.11 11.67
C ASP A 83 28.94 -5.08 10.99
N ASN A 84 28.97 -5.16 9.66
CA ASN A 84 28.13 -6.03 8.83
C ASN A 84 28.97 -7.01 7.98
N THR A 85 30.16 -7.38 8.44
CA THR A 85 31.04 -8.33 7.72
C THR A 85 30.42 -9.71 7.51
N ASP A 86 29.41 -10.08 8.30
CA ASP A 86 28.63 -11.31 8.16
C ASP A 86 27.48 -11.20 7.16
N ASN A 87 27.32 -10.06 6.47
CA ASN A 87 26.27 -9.80 5.47
C ASN A 87 24.86 -10.12 5.96
N ARG A 88 24.62 -9.96 7.27
CA ARG A 88 23.32 -10.24 7.89
C ARG A 88 22.25 -9.25 7.44
N VAL A 89 22.68 -8.03 7.13
CA VAL A 89 21.87 -7.01 6.50
C VAL A 89 22.19 -7.00 5.01
N PRO A 90 21.20 -7.00 4.10
CA PRO A 90 21.41 -7.03 2.65
C PRO A 90 21.84 -5.66 2.09
N ILE A 91 22.93 -5.11 2.63
CA ILE A 91 23.58 -3.89 2.17
C ILE A 91 25.03 -4.26 1.89
N GLU A 92 25.50 -3.99 0.67
CA GLU A 92 26.88 -4.23 0.22
C GLU A 92 27.87 -3.22 0.85
N ARG A 93 27.95 -3.24 2.17
CA ARG A 93 28.89 -2.45 2.98
C ARG A 93 29.26 -3.24 4.22
N ASP A 94 30.55 -3.24 4.53
CA ASP A 94 31.09 -3.84 5.75
C ASP A 94 30.69 -3.07 7.01
N GLU A 95 30.33 -1.79 6.86
CA GLU A 95 29.87 -0.95 7.95
C GLU A 95 28.54 -0.27 7.62
N ILE A 96 27.63 -0.33 8.59
CA ILE A 96 26.30 0.28 8.50
C ILE A 96 26.19 1.37 9.55
N VAL A 97 25.94 2.59 9.09
CA VAL A 97 25.75 3.76 9.95
C VAL A 97 24.26 4.05 10.06
N LEU A 98 23.68 3.87 11.25
CA LEU A 98 22.29 4.19 11.53
C LEU A 98 22.22 5.37 12.50
N ARG A 99 21.67 6.51 12.04
CA ARG A 99 21.50 7.72 12.84
C ARG A 99 20.04 8.08 12.95
N ARG A 100 19.57 8.38 14.16
CA ARG A 100 18.25 8.97 14.41
C ARG A 100 18.42 10.37 14.98
N VAL A 101 17.80 11.34 14.32
CA VAL A 101 17.82 12.76 14.71
C VAL A 101 16.45 13.13 15.24
N ILE A 102 16.39 13.71 16.44
CA ILE A 102 15.18 14.17 17.10
C ILE A 102 15.28 15.65 17.45
N GLY A 103 14.20 16.37 17.21
CA GLY A 103 13.97 17.72 17.70
C GLY A 103 12.50 17.88 18.07
N ALA A 104 12.10 19.09 18.49
CA ALA A 104 10.72 19.34 18.92
C ALA A 104 9.67 18.98 17.85
N LYS A 105 9.98 19.22 16.56
CA LYS A 105 9.08 18.98 15.43
C LYS A 105 9.60 17.99 14.39
N LYS A 106 10.85 17.54 14.51
CA LYS A 106 11.52 16.68 13.51
C LYS A 106 11.93 15.37 14.17
N ASP A 107 11.63 14.25 13.52
CA ASP A 107 12.12 12.91 13.86
C ASP A 107 12.49 12.22 12.55
N GLN A 108 13.78 12.01 12.32
CA GLN A 108 14.30 11.56 11.03
C GLN A 108 15.36 10.48 11.23
N TYR A 109 15.28 9.45 10.39
CA TYR A 109 16.29 8.42 10.31
C TYR A 109 17.21 8.66 9.12
N PHE A 110 18.49 8.36 9.33
CA PHE A 110 19.51 8.38 8.31
C PHE A 110 20.23 7.04 8.32
N LEU A 111 20.28 6.40 7.17
CA LEU A 111 21.04 5.19 6.92
C LEU A 111 22.19 5.55 5.99
N ASN A 112 23.43 5.34 6.42
CA ASN A 112 24.62 5.68 5.64
C ASN A 112 24.60 7.12 5.11
N LYS A 113 24.20 8.07 5.97
CA LYS A 113 24.02 9.51 5.70
C LYS A 113 22.88 9.86 4.73
N LYS A 114 22.10 8.89 4.25
CA LYS A 114 20.89 9.13 3.44
C LYS A 114 19.65 9.11 4.31
N MET A 115 18.75 10.07 4.13
CA MET A 115 17.47 10.08 4.82
C MET A 115 16.61 8.91 4.33
N VAL A 116 16.06 8.14 5.27
CA VAL A 116 15.22 6.97 4.99
C VAL A 116 13.94 7.04 5.82
N PRO A 117 12.82 6.53 5.31
CA PRO A 117 11.59 6.45 6.09
C PRO A 117 11.74 5.41 7.20
N ARG A 118 10.98 5.60 8.29
CA ARG A 118 11.02 4.69 9.45
C ARG A 118 10.65 3.25 9.09
N SER A 119 9.71 3.05 8.16
CA SER A 119 9.31 1.72 7.68
C SER A 119 10.51 0.88 7.24
N ASP A 120 11.42 1.51 6.50
CA ASP A 120 12.55 0.84 5.87
C ASP A 120 13.61 0.49 6.90
N VAL A 121 13.87 1.39 7.86
CA VAL A 121 14.76 1.11 8.99
C VAL A 121 14.24 -0.05 9.82
N MET A 122 12.94 -0.07 10.10
CA MET A 122 12.33 -1.12 10.90
C MET A 122 12.32 -2.47 10.14
N ASN A 123 12.14 -2.47 8.83
CA ASN A 123 12.30 -3.67 7.98
C ASN A 123 13.76 -4.15 7.99
N LEU A 124 14.72 -3.22 7.93
CA LEU A 124 16.14 -3.51 8.00
C LEU A 124 16.53 -4.19 9.31
N LEU A 125 16.11 -3.60 10.44
CA LEU A 125 16.35 -4.14 11.78
C LEU A 125 15.73 -5.54 11.93
N GLU A 126 14.52 -5.74 11.41
CA GLU A 126 13.85 -7.04 11.42
C GLU A 126 14.61 -8.09 10.60
N SER A 127 15.12 -7.73 9.42
CA SER A 127 15.98 -8.61 8.60
C SER A 127 17.29 -8.99 9.31
N ALA A 128 17.82 -8.08 10.12
CA ALA A 128 19.02 -8.31 10.93
C ALA A 128 18.74 -9.20 12.17
N GLY A 129 17.48 -9.53 12.45
CA GLY A 129 17.05 -10.29 13.62
C GLY A 129 16.68 -9.44 14.85
N PHE A 130 16.69 -8.10 14.74
CA PHE A 130 16.08 -7.23 15.73
C PHE A 130 14.57 -7.16 15.48
N SER A 131 13.85 -8.15 15.98
CA SER A 131 12.39 -8.20 15.80
C SER A 131 11.71 -7.02 16.47
N ARG A 132 10.83 -6.32 15.74
CA ARG A 132 9.91 -5.30 16.27
C ARG A 132 9.06 -5.82 17.43
N SER A 133 8.83 -7.13 17.40
CA SER A 133 7.96 -7.88 18.30
C SER A 133 8.65 -8.28 19.60
N ASN A 134 9.98 -8.37 19.61
CA ASN A 134 10.74 -8.93 20.72
C ASN A 134 11.62 -7.84 21.35
N PRO A 135 11.10 -7.04 22.30
CA PRO A 135 11.87 -5.98 22.95
C PRO A 135 12.97 -6.52 23.89
N TYR A 136 13.08 -7.84 24.08
CA TYR A 136 13.92 -8.44 25.13
C TYR A 136 15.43 -8.48 24.81
N TYR A 137 15.85 -7.95 23.66
CA TYR A 137 17.26 -7.59 23.46
C TYR A 137 17.69 -6.40 24.35
N ILE A 138 16.74 -5.62 24.92
CA ILE A 138 17.02 -4.58 25.92
C ILE A 138 16.16 -4.83 27.16
N VAL A 139 16.81 -5.22 28.26
CA VAL A 139 16.14 -5.46 29.54
C VAL A 139 16.21 -4.20 30.40
N LYS A 140 15.07 -3.52 30.56
CA LYS A 140 14.95 -2.39 31.48
C LYS A 140 15.03 -2.84 32.92
N GLN A 141 15.48 -1.94 33.79
CA GLN A 141 15.42 -2.15 35.24
C GLN A 141 13.99 -2.51 35.67
N GLY A 142 13.87 -3.55 36.52
CA GLY A 142 12.57 -4.04 37.01
C GLY A 142 11.80 -4.96 36.06
N LYS A 143 12.19 -5.04 34.77
CA LYS A 143 11.52 -5.90 33.79
C LYS A 143 11.65 -7.39 34.14
N ILE A 144 12.76 -7.80 34.74
CA ILE A 144 13.00 -9.18 35.19
C ILE A 144 11.95 -9.58 36.23
N ASN A 145 11.73 -8.74 37.25
CA ASN A 145 10.74 -9.01 38.29
C ASN A 145 9.32 -9.07 37.70
N GLN A 146 8.99 -8.16 36.77
CA GLN A 146 7.71 -8.20 36.06
C GLN A 146 7.53 -9.49 35.27
N MET A 147 8.58 -10.01 34.64
CA MET A 147 8.52 -11.25 33.87
C MET A 147 8.32 -12.47 34.80
N ALA A 148 8.97 -12.46 35.96
CA ALA A 148 8.80 -13.49 36.99
C ALA A 148 7.37 -13.52 37.54
N THR A 149 6.75 -12.35 37.79
CA THR A 149 5.39 -12.26 38.34
C THR A 149 4.29 -12.20 37.28
N ALA A 150 4.62 -12.17 35.99
CA ALA A 150 3.65 -12.11 34.91
C ALA A 150 2.74 -13.36 34.86
N PRO A 151 1.47 -13.20 34.45
CA PRO A 151 0.57 -14.34 34.23
C PRO A 151 1.06 -15.20 33.05
N ASP A 152 0.66 -16.48 33.04
CA ASP A 152 1.10 -17.45 32.03
C ASP A 152 0.73 -17.03 30.60
N SER A 153 -0.39 -16.35 30.41
CA SER A 153 -0.79 -15.81 29.10
C SER A 153 0.24 -14.80 28.54
N GLN A 154 0.81 -13.96 29.40
CA GLN A 154 1.82 -12.98 29.01
C GLN A 154 3.18 -13.66 28.77
N ARG A 155 3.53 -14.69 29.55
CA ARG A 155 4.73 -15.52 29.29
C ARG A 155 4.60 -16.33 27.99
N LEU A 156 3.42 -16.84 27.67
CA LEU A 156 3.16 -17.52 26.41
C LEU A 156 3.29 -16.56 25.22
N LYS A 157 2.75 -15.33 25.36
CA LYS A 157 2.91 -14.28 24.35
C LYS A 157 4.38 -13.98 24.08
N LEU A 158 5.16 -13.81 25.15
CA LEU A 158 6.62 -13.67 25.07
C LEU A 158 7.26 -14.83 24.30
N LEU A 159 6.93 -16.07 24.67
CA LEU A 159 7.51 -17.25 24.05
C LEU A 159 7.21 -17.30 22.54
N ARG A 160 5.98 -16.93 22.14
CA ARG A 160 5.59 -16.81 20.73
C ARG A 160 6.35 -15.70 19.99
N GLU A 161 6.59 -14.56 20.65
CA GLU A 161 7.40 -13.46 20.10
C GLU A 161 8.85 -13.89 19.88
N VAL A 162 9.45 -14.61 20.84
CA VAL A 162 10.82 -15.15 20.73
C VAL A 162 10.91 -16.25 19.67
N ALA A 163 9.90 -17.11 19.58
CA ALA A 163 9.80 -18.14 18.54
C ALA A 163 9.55 -17.56 17.13
N GLY A 164 9.27 -16.25 17.02
CA GLY A 164 9.05 -15.58 15.73
C GLY A 164 7.73 -15.94 15.05
N THR A 165 6.81 -16.64 15.73
CA THR A 165 5.53 -17.07 15.12
C THR A 165 4.57 -15.90 14.88
N ARG A 166 4.78 -14.77 15.56
CA ARG A 166 3.91 -13.59 15.45
C ARG A 166 3.82 -13.04 14.03
N VAL A 167 4.94 -12.96 13.31
CA VAL A 167 4.97 -12.44 11.93
C VAL A 167 4.17 -13.34 10.99
N TYR A 168 4.23 -14.66 11.20
CA TYR A 168 3.44 -15.63 10.46
C TYR A 168 1.94 -15.48 10.76
N ASP A 169 1.58 -15.35 12.04
CA ASP A 169 0.19 -15.18 12.47
C ASP A 169 -0.43 -13.89 11.90
N GLU A 170 0.30 -12.76 11.95
CA GLU A 170 -0.13 -11.48 11.37
C GLU A 170 -0.34 -11.58 9.85
N ARG A 171 0.63 -12.13 9.11
CA ARG A 171 0.49 -12.32 7.66
C ARG A 171 -0.65 -13.24 7.29
N LYS A 172 -0.90 -14.28 8.10
CA LYS A 172 -2.03 -15.18 7.91
C LYS A 172 -3.35 -14.45 8.10
N GLU A 173 -3.49 -13.64 9.15
CA GLU A 173 -4.70 -12.86 9.41
C GLU A 173 -4.98 -11.84 8.30
N GLU A 174 -3.95 -11.10 7.86
CA GLU A 174 -4.03 -10.20 6.70
C GLU A 174 -4.48 -10.96 5.43
N SER A 175 -3.84 -12.09 5.13
CA SER A 175 -4.19 -12.92 3.97
C SER A 175 -5.63 -13.43 4.03
N THR A 176 -6.11 -13.84 5.21
CA THR A 176 -7.50 -14.27 5.38
C THR A 176 -8.51 -13.14 5.17
N THR A 177 -8.13 -11.90 5.51
CA THR A 177 -8.97 -10.73 5.28
C THR A 177 -9.08 -10.43 3.80
N ILE A 178 -7.94 -10.41 3.09
CA ILE A 178 -7.89 -10.23 1.63
C ILE A 178 -8.69 -11.31 0.91
N LEU A 179 -8.62 -12.56 1.39
CA LEU A 179 -9.37 -13.67 0.81
C LEU A 179 -10.89 -13.45 0.93
N LYS A 180 -11.39 -13.06 2.10
CA LYS A 180 -12.81 -12.72 2.30
C LYS A 180 -13.28 -11.56 1.42
N GLU A 181 -12.46 -10.51 1.29
CA GLU A 181 -12.78 -9.39 0.39
C GLU A 181 -12.84 -9.83 -1.08
N THR A 182 -11.96 -10.76 -1.47
CA THR A 182 -11.91 -11.29 -2.83
C THR A 182 -13.12 -12.19 -3.12
N GLU A 183 -13.54 -13.02 -2.17
CA GLU A 183 -14.77 -13.82 -2.27
C GLU A 183 -16.00 -12.92 -2.49
N GLY A 184 -16.12 -11.83 -1.73
CA GLY A 184 -17.21 -10.86 -1.93
C GLY A 184 -17.16 -10.14 -3.28
N LYS A 185 -15.97 -9.92 -3.87
CA LYS A 185 -15.85 -9.39 -5.24
C LYS A 185 -16.28 -10.43 -6.29
N ILE A 186 -15.94 -11.69 -6.10
CA ILE A 186 -16.34 -12.78 -6.99
C ILE A 186 -17.86 -12.89 -7.04
N GLU A 187 -18.53 -12.85 -5.89
CA GLU A 187 -19.99 -12.91 -5.81
C GLU A 187 -20.67 -11.77 -6.60
N LYS A 188 -20.17 -10.54 -6.48
CA LYS A 188 -20.65 -9.38 -7.26
C LYS A 188 -20.42 -9.54 -8.76
N ILE A 189 -19.28 -10.08 -9.15
CA ILE A 189 -18.97 -10.34 -10.57
C ILE A 189 -19.95 -11.40 -11.12
N GLN A 190 -20.24 -12.44 -10.36
CA GLN A 190 -21.20 -13.48 -10.77
C GLN A 190 -22.64 -12.96 -10.88
N GLU A 191 -23.04 -12.03 -10.01
CA GLU A 191 -24.32 -11.33 -10.14
C GLU A 191 -24.35 -10.50 -11.44
N PHE A 192 -23.31 -9.72 -11.69
CA PHE A 192 -23.23 -8.89 -12.90
C PHE A 192 -23.21 -9.72 -14.19
N LEU A 193 -22.50 -10.86 -14.20
CA LEU A 193 -22.51 -11.80 -15.33
C LEU A 193 -23.91 -12.33 -15.62
N ARG A 194 -24.68 -12.69 -14.59
CA ARG A 194 -26.08 -13.14 -14.77
C ARG A 194 -26.94 -12.06 -15.41
N THR A 195 -26.79 -10.79 -15.00
CA THR A 195 -27.49 -9.67 -15.64
C THR A 195 -27.10 -9.48 -17.11
N ILE A 196 -25.81 -9.66 -17.44
CA ILE A 196 -25.34 -9.60 -18.83
C ILE A 196 -25.94 -10.74 -19.67
N GLU A 197 -25.97 -11.97 -19.14
CA GLU A 197 -26.56 -13.11 -19.83
C GLU A 197 -28.05 -12.91 -20.10
N GLU A 198 -28.79 -12.37 -19.13
CA GLU A 198 -30.21 -12.04 -19.31
C GLU A 198 -30.41 -10.98 -20.39
N ARG A 199 -29.59 -9.93 -20.39
CA ARG A 199 -29.63 -8.87 -21.42
C ARG A 199 -29.25 -9.38 -22.81
N LEU A 200 -28.28 -10.29 -22.89
CA LEU A 200 -27.91 -10.97 -24.15
C LEU A 200 -29.08 -11.78 -24.70
N LYS A 201 -29.82 -12.47 -23.84
CA LYS A 201 -31.01 -13.22 -24.25
C LYS A 201 -32.09 -12.31 -24.83
N THR A 202 -32.40 -11.19 -24.17
CA THR A 202 -33.35 -10.20 -24.70
C THR A 202 -32.90 -9.64 -26.06
N LEU A 203 -31.61 -9.33 -26.22
CA LEU A 203 -31.06 -8.86 -27.49
C LEU A 203 -31.15 -9.91 -28.61
N GLU A 204 -31.01 -11.20 -28.29
CA GLU A 204 -31.19 -12.28 -29.26
C GLU A 204 -32.65 -12.38 -29.72
N GLU A 205 -33.62 -12.20 -28.80
CA GLU A 205 -35.06 -12.15 -29.10
C GLU A 205 -35.39 -10.93 -30.00
N GLU A 206 -34.94 -9.73 -29.62
CA GLU A 206 -35.12 -8.52 -30.42
C GLU A 206 -34.52 -8.63 -31.83
N LYS A 207 -33.36 -9.28 -31.96
CA LYS A 207 -32.71 -9.54 -33.24
C LYS A 207 -33.56 -10.46 -34.12
N GLU A 208 -34.20 -11.47 -33.56
CA GLU A 208 -35.06 -12.39 -34.33
C GLU A 208 -36.36 -11.69 -34.76
N GLU A 209 -36.97 -10.89 -33.89
CA GLU A 209 -38.10 -10.03 -34.25
C GLU A 209 -37.73 -9.06 -35.39
N LEU A 210 -36.56 -8.43 -35.32
CA LEU A 210 -36.07 -7.52 -36.36
C LEU A 210 -35.89 -8.24 -37.71
N LYS A 211 -35.41 -9.50 -37.71
CA LYS A 211 -35.29 -10.29 -38.94
C LYS A 211 -36.64 -10.58 -39.57
N GLU A 212 -37.63 -11.00 -38.78
CA GLU A 212 -38.99 -11.24 -39.28
C GLU A 212 -39.60 -9.93 -39.79
N TYR A 213 -39.44 -8.82 -39.08
CA TYR A 213 -39.86 -7.49 -39.56
C TYR A 213 -39.21 -7.16 -40.92
N GLN A 214 -37.89 -7.32 -41.07
CA GLN A 214 -37.20 -7.05 -42.33
C GLN A 214 -37.69 -7.94 -43.48
N LYS A 215 -38.04 -9.19 -43.21
CA LYS A 215 -38.62 -10.12 -44.19
C LYS A 215 -39.99 -9.64 -44.66
N TRP A 216 -40.87 -9.25 -43.74
CA TRP A 216 -42.20 -8.71 -44.07
C TRP A 216 -42.10 -7.35 -44.76
N ASP A 217 -41.18 -6.49 -44.36
CA ASP A 217 -40.94 -5.20 -44.99
C ASP A 217 -40.41 -5.34 -46.43
N LYS A 218 -39.53 -6.31 -46.70
CA LYS A 218 -39.14 -6.66 -48.08
C LYS A 218 -40.33 -7.11 -48.92
N MET A 219 -41.20 -7.96 -48.37
CA MET A 219 -42.41 -8.41 -49.05
C MET A 219 -43.35 -7.23 -49.34
N ARG A 220 -43.56 -6.35 -48.35
CA ARG A 220 -44.36 -5.13 -48.50
C ARG A 220 -43.83 -4.26 -49.63
N ARG A 221 -42.52 -3.96 -49.63
CA ARG A 221 -41.87 -3.17 -50.68
C ARG A 221 -42.02 -3.79 -52.07
N SER A 222 -41.94 -5.12 -52.18
CA SER A 222 -42.14 -5.82 -53.45
C SER A 222 -43.58 -5.72 -53.97
N LEU A 223 -44.57 -5.82 -53.09
CA LEU A 223 -45.98 -5.64 -53.44
C LEU A 223 -46.28 -4.19 -53.82
N GLU A 224 -45.76 -3.23 -53.06
CA GLU A 224 -45.89 -1.80 -53.31
C GLU A 224 -45.29 -1.42 -54.67
N TYR A 225 -44.11 -1.95 -55.01
CA TYR A 225 -43.53 -1.82 -56.34
C TYR A 225 -44.43 -2.40 -57.45
N CYS A 226 -44.99 -3.60 -57.26
CA CYS A 226 -45.90 -4.21 -58.23
C CYS A 226 -47.18 -3.38 -58.44
N ILE A 227 -47.73 -2.78 -57.37
CA ILE A 227 -48.91 -1.92 -57.45
C ILE A 227 -48.55 -0.67 -58.27
N HIS A 228 -47.47 0.03 -57.91
CA HIS A 228 -47.05 1.24 -58.63
C HIS A 228 -46.68 0.98 -60.10
N ASP A 229 -46.04 -0.15 -60.42
CA ASP A 229 -45.76 -0.55 -61.81
C ASP A 229 -47.04 -0.78 -62.60
N ARG A 230 -48.05 -1.41 -61.98
CA ARG A 230 -49.36 -1.63 -62.61
C ARG A 230 -50.08 -0.30 -62.87
N GLU A 231 -50.12 0.58 -61.88
CA GLU A 231 -50.69 1.93 -62.02
C GLU A 231 -49.99 2.71 -63.15
N LEU A 232 -48.65 2.69 -63.18
CA LEU A 232 -47.87 3.36 -64.22
C LEU A 232 -48.20 2.83 -65.62
N LYS A 233 -48.34 1.51 -65.79
CA LYS A 233 -48.73 0.89 -67.06
C LYS A 233 -50.14 1.27 -67.48
N GLU A 234 -51.07 1.39 -66.53
CA GLU A 234 -52.42 1.89 -66.82
C GLU A 234 -52.37 3.35 -67.27
N TYR A 235 -51.67 4.22 -66.55
CA TYR A 235 -51.48 5.62 -66.98
C TYR A 235 -50.85 5.74 -68.37
N GLN A 236 -49.85 4.93 -68.70
CA GLN A 236 -49.24 4.90 -70.03
C GLN A 236 -50.22 4.44 -71.12
N LYS A 237 -51.11 3.49 -70.82
CA LYS A 237 -52.18 3.09 -71.75
C LYS A 237 -53.17 4.23 -71.98
N TRP A 238 -53.61 4.88 -70.90
CA TRP A 238 -54.49 6.05 -70.98
C TRP A 238 -53.85 7.18 -71.79
N ASP A 239 -52.56 7.47 -71.57
CA ASP A 239 -51.83 8.52 -72.30
C ASP A 239 -51.68 8.18 -73.80
N LYS A 240 -51.39 6.92 -74.15
CA LYS A 240 -51.40 6.47 -75.55
C LYS A 240 -52.77 6.61 -76.19
N MET A 241 -53.84 6.22 -75.49
CA MET A 241 -55.21 6.32 -76.00
C MET A 241 -55.63 7.78 -76.19
N ARG A 242 -55.22 8.67 -75.27
CA ARG A 242 -55.42 10.12 -75.37
C ARG A 242 -54.70 10.71 -76.58
N ARG A 243 -53.43 10.38 -76.80
CA ARG A 243 -52.69 10.82 -77.99
C ARG A 243 -53.34 10.34 -79.28
N SER A 244 -53.77 9.07 -79.37
CA SER A 244 -54.48 8.56 -80.55
C SER A 244 -55.80 9.29 -80.81
N LEU A 245 -56.53 9.68 -79.75
CA LEU A 245 -57.73 10.52 -79.85
C LEU A 245 -57.39 11.93 -80.34
N GLU A 246 -56.33 12.55 -79.82
CA GLU A 246 -55.85 13.86 -80.29
C GLU A 246 -55.42 13.82 -81.77
N TYR A 247 -54.71 12.78 -82.21
CA TYR A 247 -54.40 12.57 -83.63
C TYR A 247 -55.65 12.43 -84.50
N CYS A 248 -56.66 11.65 -84.06
CA CYS A 248 -57.93 11.52 -84.77
C CYS A 248 -58.75 12.83 -84.82
N ILE A 249 -58.64 13.69 -83.82
CA ILE A 249 -59.29 15.01 -83.79
C ILE A 249 -58.57 15.96 -84.74
N HIS A 250 -57.22 15.94 -84.76
CA HIS A 250 -56.44 16.78 -85.67
C HIS A 250 -56.62 16.40 -87.15
N ASP A 251 -56.73 15.11 -87.46
CA ASP A 251 -57.05 14.62 -88.83
C ASP A 251 -58.48 14.97 -89.28
N ARG A 252 -59.38 15.29 -88.35
CA ARG A 252 -60.74 15.79 -88.66
C ARG A 252 -60.81 17.30 -88.89
N GLU A 253 -59.86 18.07 -88.37
CA GLU A 253 -59.78 19.53 -88.59
C GLU A 253 -59.02 19.89 -89.89
N LEU A 254 -58.28 18.94 -90.48
CA LEU A 254 -57.51 19.08 -91.73
C LEU A 254 -58.25 18.59 -93.00
N LYS A 255 -59.53 18.21 -92.88
CA LYS A 255 -60.43 17.89 -94.01
C LYS A 255 -61.58 18.88 -94.07
#